data_AF-A0A7C4SHZ0-F1
#
_entry.id   AF-A0A7C4SHZ0-F1
#
_cell.length_a   1.000
_cell.length_b   1.000
_cell.length_c   1.000
_cell.angle_alpha   90.00
_cell.angle_beta   90.00
_cell.angle_gamma   90.00
#
_symmetry.space_group_name_H-M   'P 1'
#
loop_
_entity.id
_entity.type
_entity.pdbx_description
1 polymer ?
#
loop_
_entity_poly.entity_id
_entity_poly.type
_entity_poly.pdbx_seq_one_letter_code
_entity_poly.pdbx_strand_id
1 'polypeptide(L)' 'VQKQIVLPTQVEVMAPTRDPVVTLITCYPYLVDTHRLVVIGELR' A
#
# COMPACT_ATOMS: atom_id res chain seq x y z
N VAL A 1 11.33 -2.30 4.39
CA VAL A 1 10.33 -1.49 3.66
C VAL A 1 9.98 -2.20 2.37
N GLN A 2 8.75 -2.66 2.24
CA GLN A 2 8.22 -3.32 1.03
C GLN A 2 7.45 -2.29 0.19
N LYS A 3 7.52 -2.38 -1.14
CA LYS A 3 6.79 -1.51 -2.07
C LYS A 3 6.10 -2.35 -3.14
N GLN A 4 4.85 -2.02 -3.45
CA GLN A 4 4.08 -2.70 -4.50
C GLN A 4 3.09 -1.74 -5.17
N ILE A 5 2.80 -1.99 -6.46
CA ILE A 5 1.75 -1.29 -7.20
C ILE A 5 0.61 -2.27 -7.42
N VAL A 6 -0.60 -1.88 -7.01
CA VAL A 6 -1.79 -2.75 -7.06
C VAL A 6 -2.97 -2.04 -7.72
N LEU A 7 -3.97 -2.81 -8.14
CA LEU A 7 -5.25 -2.25 -8.57
C LEU A 7 -6.00 -1.62 -7.37
N PRO A 8 -6.86 -0.61 -7.59
CA PRO A 8 -7.62 0.01 -6.52
C PRO A 8 -8.58 -0.96 -5.80
N THR A 9 -8.98 -2.05 -6.46
CA THR A 9 -9.85 -3.09 -5.90
C THR A 9 -9.12 -4.10 -5.02
N GLN A 10 -7.79 -4.10 -5.01
CA GLN A 10 -6.97 -5.00 -4.19
C GLN A 10 -6.80 -4.45 -2.77
N VAL A 11 -7.90 -4.45 -2.03
CA VAL A 11 -7.98 -3.87 -0.68
C VAL A 11 -7.34 -4.75 0.40
N GLU A 12 -7.00 -6.01 0.07
CA GLU A 12 -6.33 -6.95 0.97
C GLU A 12 -4.96 -6.46 1.47
N VAL A 13 -4.34 -5.53 0.76
CA VAL A 13 -3.08 -4.88 1.16
C VAL A 13 -3.20 -4.02 2.44
N MET A 14 -4.43 -3.71 2.86
CA MET A 14 -4.73 -2.97 4.10
C MET A 14 -5.30 -3.89 5.20
N ALA A 15 -5.29 -5.21 4.99
CA ALA A 15 -5.74 -6.15 6.02
C ALA A 15 -4.88 -6.02 7.29
N PRO A 16 -5.48 -6.18 8.48
CA PRO A 16 -4.73 -6.14 9.73
C PRO A 16 -3.70 -7.27 9.80
N THR A 17 -2.53 -6.97 10.35
CA THR A 17 -1.43 -7.92 10.54
C THR A 17 -1.20 -8.21 12.02
N ARG A 18 -0.46 -9.28 12.31
CA ARG A 18 0.00 -9.58 13.69
C ARG A 18 1.21 -8.73 14.09
N ASP A 19 1.98 -8.28 13.10
CA ASP A 19 3.16 -7.44 13.29
C ASP A 19 2.76 -5.96 13.33
N PRO A 20 3.48 -5.11 14.10
CA PRO A 20 3.20 -3.69 14.19
C PRO A 20 3.71 -2.97 12.93
N VAL A 21 2.92 -2.99 11.87
CA VAL A 21 3.26 -2.34 10.59
C VAL A 21 2.38 -1.13 10.30
N VAL A 22 2.89 -0.22 9.49
CA VAL A 22 2.16 0.92 8.93
C VAL A 22 2.15 0.82 7.41
N THR A 23 0.98 1.07 6.82
CA THR A 23 0.79 1.09 5.36
C THR A 23 0.59 2.54 4.89
N LEU A 24 1.50 3.03 4.05
CA LEU A 24 1.32 4.27 3.31
C LEU A 24 0.80 3.94 1.92
N ILE A 25 -0.27 4.61 1.50
CA ILE A 25 -0.92 4.37 0.21
C ILE A 25 -1.21 5.68 -0.50
N THR A 26 -0.94 5.73 -1.81
CA THR A 26 -1.26 6.87 -2.67
C THR A 26 -1.70 6.40 -4.06
N CYS A 27 -2.34 7.28 -4.83
CA CYS A 27 -2.65 7.03 -6.23
C CYS A 27 -1.38 6.99 -7.08
N TYR A 28 -1.40 6.16 -8.11
CA TYR A 28 -0.29 6.01 -9.05
C TYR A 28 -0.82 5.52 -10.42
N PRO A 29 -0.18 5.88 -11.54
CA PRO A 29 0.82 6.92 -11.68
C PRO A 29 0.20 8.32 -11.59
N TYR A 30 1.03 9.32 -11.28
CA TYR A 30 0.62 10.71 -11.13
C TYR A 30 -0.19 11.19 -12.34
N LEU A 31 -1.30 11.89 -12.09
CA LEU A 31 -2.29 12.38 -13.08
C LEU A 31 -3.08 11.31 -13.83
N VAL A 32 -2.89 10.02 -13.52
CA VAL A 32 -3.61 8.91 -14.13
C VAL A 32 -4.42 8.16 -13.09
N ASP A 33 -3.85 7.93 -11.89
CA ASP A 33 -4.54 7.43 -10.69
C ASP A 33 -5.26 6.09 -10.83
N THR A 34 -4.88 5.28 -11.83
CA THR A 34 -5.50 3.97 -12.12
C THR A 34 -5.05 2.85 -11.19
N HIS A 35 -3.97 3.05 -10.44
CA HIS A 35 -3.38 2.09 -9.51
C HIS A 35 -3.08 2.76 -8.16
N ARG A 36 -2.59 1.96 -7.21
CA ARG A 36 -2.14 2.41 -5.90
C ARG A 36 -0.71 1.99 -5.67
N LEU A 37 0.16 2.93 -5.33
CA LEU A 37 1.48 2.63 -4.78
C LEU A 37 1.32 2.42 -3.28
N VAL A 38 1.67 1.23 -2.82
CA VAL A 38 1.58 0.79 -1.43
C VAL A 38 2.99 0.61 -0.88
N VAL A 39 3.25 1.17 0.29
CA VAL A 39 4.51 1.04 1.02
C VAL A 39 4.23 0.55 2.43
N ILE A 40 4.87 -0.55 2.84
CA ILE A 40 4.72 -1.13 4.18
C ILE A 40 6.02 -0.92 4.96
N GLY A 41 5.88 -0.33 6.15
CA GLY A 41 6.95 -0.12 7.14
C GLY A 41 6.65 -0.86 8.44
N GLU A 42 7.69 -1.33 9.12
CA GLU A 42 7.59 -2.00 10.44
C GLU A 42 7.98 -1.01 11.54
N LEU A 43 7.28 -1.06 12.67
CA LEU A 43 7.68 -0.36 13.90
C LEU A 43 8.84 -1.12 14.55
N ARG A 44 9.91 -0.40 14.90
CA ARG A 44 11.08 -0.92 15.61
C ARG A 44 11.30 -0.15 16.90
#